data_AF-A0A2S0VTF0-F1
#
_entry.id   AF-A0A2S0VTF0-F1
#
_cell.length_a   1.000
_cell.length_b   1.000
_cell.length_c   1.000
_cell.angle_alpha   90.00
_cell.angle_beta   90.00
_cell.angle_gamma   90.00
#
_symmetry.space_group_name_H-M   'P 1'
#
loop_
_entity.id
_entity.type
_entity.pdbx_description
1 polymer ?
#
loop_
_entity_poly.entity_id
_entity_poly.type
_entity_poly.pdbx_seq_one_letter_code
_entity_poly.pdbx_strand_id
1 'polypeptide(L)'
;MSNADHSSDSAVNSAQQSIAQSTALALADATDNLRNLNTLSTTAIGVALSQFIETGDTKFCDVIQEAQMVVTRGAENFSVVGEKATSVLHETTE
;
A
#
# COMPACT_ATOMS: atom_id res chain seq x y z
N MET A 1 34.59 -34.96 1.24
CA MET A 1 33.81 -34.10 0.33
C MET A 1 32.58 -33.65 1.08
N SER A 2 32.37 -32.33 1.09
CA SER A 2 31.51 -31.57 2.00
C SER A 2 30.02 -31.82 1.74
N ASN A 3 29.29 -32.32 2.74
CA ASN A 3 27.84 -32.44 2.72
C ASN A 3 27.12 -31.22 3.32
N ALA A 4 27.87 -30.21 3.77
CA ALA A 4 27.36 -29.02 4.44
C ALA A 4 27.01 -27.87 3.46
N ASP A 5 27.59 -27.91 2.26
CA ASP A 5 27.53 -26.84 1.25
C ASP A 5 26.16 -26.76 0.53
N HIS A 6 25.52 -27.90 0.27
CA HIS A 6 24.22 -27.95 -0.41
C HIS A 6 23.03 -27.58 0.49
N SER A 7 23.14 -27.78 1.80
CA SER A 7 22.07 -27.45 2.75
C SER A 7 21.97 -25.94 3.01
N SER A 8 23.09 -25.23 3.01
CA SER A 8 23.10 -23.76 3.17
C SER A 8 22.49 -23.07 1.96
N ASP A 9 22.84 -23.48 0.74
CA ASP A 9 22.26 -22.93 -0.49
C ASP A 9 20.75 -23.19 -0.56
N SER A 10 20.32 -24.39 -0.15
CA SER A 10 18.90 -24.74 -0.03
C SER A 10 18.14 -23.84 0.96
N ALA A 11 18.74 -23.55 2.11
CA ALA A 11 18.12 -22.70 3.13
C ALA A 11 18.05 -21.23 2.68
N VAL A 12 19.11 -20.71 2.05
CA VAL A 12 19.15 -19.34 1.50
C VAL A 12 18.11 -19.16 0.40
N ASN A 13 18.02 -20.09 -0.56
CA ASN A 13 17.03 -20.04 -1.63
C ASN A 13 15.58 -20.07 -1.10
N SER A 14 15.32 -20.89 -0.07
CA SER A 14 14.02 -20.96 0.58
C SER A 14 13.66 -19.66 1.30
N ALA A 15 14.64 -19.04 1.97
CA ALA A 15 14.47 -17.76 2.64
C ALA A 15 14.19 -16.63 1.63
N GLN A 16 14.97 -16.54 0.54
CA GLN A 16 14.76 -15.57 -0.53
C GLN A 16 13.37 -15.72 -1.17
N GLN A 17 12.92 -16.95 -1.44
CA GLN A 17 11.58 -17.20 -1.97
C GLN A 17 10.49 -16.75 -0.99
N SER A 18 10.65 -17.03 0.30
CA SER A 18 9.69 -16.61 1.33
C SER A 18 9.63 -15.09 1.45
N ILE A 19 10.78 -14.41 1.38
CA ILE A 19 10.87 -12.94 1.41
C ILE A 19 10.20 -12.33 0.18
N ALA A 20 10.47 -12.87 -1.01
CA ALA A 20 9.82 -12.42 -2.24
C ALA A 20 8.29 -12.58 -2.16
N GLN A 21 7.81 -13.72 -1.63
CA GLN A 21 6.38 -13.96 -1.46
C GLN A 21 5.75 -13.00 -0.44
N SER A 22 6.33 -12.81 0.74
CA SER A 22 5.80 -11.88 1.75
C SER A 22 5.79 -10.45 1.25
N THR A 23 6.81 -10.07 0.47
CA THR A 23 6.91 -8.74 -0.15
C THR A 23 5.82 -8.53 -1.19
N ALA A 24 5.56 -9.53 -2.04
CA ALA A 24 4.47 -9.48 -3.02
C ALA A 24 3.09 -9.37 -2.33
N LEU A 25 2.88 -10.08 -1.23
CA LEU A 25 1.65 -9.97 -0.43
C LEU A 25 1.48 -8.58 0.17
N ALA A 26 2.53 -8.01 0.77
CA ALA A 26 2.47 -6.67 1.33
C ALA A 26 2.14 -5.60 0.27
N LEU A 27 2.69 -5.73 -0.95
CA LEU A 27 2.38 -4.82 -2.05
C LEU A 27 0.93 -4.98 -2.54
N ALA A 28 0.42 -6.22 -2.59
CA ALA A 28 -0.97 -6.49 -2.93
C ALA A 28 -1.92 -5.88 -1.89
N ASP A 29 -1.65 -6.09 -0.59
CA ASP A 29 -2.44 -5.53 0.50
C ASP A 29 -2.45 -3.99 0.46
N ALA A 30 -1.29 -3.37 0.21
CA ALA A 30 -1.21 -1.92 0.07
C ALA A 30 -1.98 -1.40 -1.16
N THR A 31 -1.94 -2.14 -2.28
CA THR A 31 -2.72 -1.82 -3.48
C THR A 31 -4.22 -1.88 -3.21
N ASP A 32 -4.67 -2.94 -2.53
CA ASP A 32 -6.06 -3.14 -2.18
C ASP A 32 -6.55 -2.10 -1.18
N ASN A 33 -5.72 -1.74 -0.20
CA ASN A 33 -6.00 -0.64 0.71
C ASN A 33 -6.20 0.68 -0.05
N LEU A 34 -5.30 1.03 -0.97
CA LEU A 34 -5.40 2.24 -1.78
C LEU A 34 -6.69 2.25 -2.63
N ARG A 35 -7.07 1.11 -3.22
CA ARG A 35 -8.33 0.98 -3.97
C ARG A 35 -9.56 1.21 -3.08
N ASN A 36 -9.54 0.66 -1.87
CA ASN A 36 -10.61 0.80 -0.90
C ASN A 36 -10.75 2.26 -0.42
N LEU A 37 -9.63 2.90 -0.08
CA LEU A 37 -9.61 4.31 0.31
C LEU A 37 -10.11 5.21 -0.82
N ASN A 38 -9.73 4.96 -2.08
CA ASN A 38 -10.24 5.70 -3.24
C ASN A 38 -11.75 5.57 -3.39
N THR A 39 -12.29 4.36 -3.22
CA THR A 39 -13.73 4.11 -3.33
C THR A 39 -14.50 4.84 -2.23
N LEU A 40 -14.06 4.72 -0.99
CA LEU A 40 -14.68 5.40 0.16
C LEU A 40 -14.60 6.92 0.04
N SER A 41 -13.42 7.45 -0.31
CA SER A 41 -13.18 8.89 -0.42
C SER A 41 -14.00 9.50 -1.56
N THR A 42 -14.05 8.85 -2.73
CA THR A 42 -14.86 9.32 -3.86
C THR A 42 -16.35 9.32 -3.51
N THR A 43 -16.82 8.31 -2.78
CA THR A 43 -18.21 8.24 -2.31
C THR A 43 -18.51 9.38 -1.33
N ALA A 44 -17.63 9.61 -0.35
CA ALA A 44 -17.77 10.70 0.61
C ALA A 44 -17.76 12.07 -0.07
N ILE A 45 -16.87 12.29 -1.05
CA ILE A 45 -16.82 13.51 -1.86
C ILE A 45 -18.13 13.70 -2.61
N GLY A 46 -18.67 12.67 -3.25
CA GLY A 46 -19.93 12.75 -3.99
C GLY A 46 -21.11 13.16 -3.09
N VAL A 47 -21.22 12.56 -1.91
CA VAL A 47 -22.27 12.90 -0.93
C VAL A 47 -22.10 14.32 -0.41
N ALA A 48 -20.88 14.70 0.01
CA ALA A 48 -20.61 16.04 0.51
C ALA A 48 -20.84 17.12 -0.56
N LEU A 49 -20.43 16.85 -1.80
CA LEU A 49 -20.65 17.76 -2.93
C LEU A 49 -22.15 17.96 -3.20
N SER A 50 -22.94 16.88 -3.17
CA SER A 50 -24.40 16.99 -3.31
C SER A 50 -25.00 17.88 -2.22
N GLN A 51 -24.58 17.69 -0.98
CA GLN A 51 -25.06 18.48 0.15
C GLN A 51 -24.63 19.95 0.05
N PHE A 52 -23.40 20.22 -0.42
CA PHE A 52 -22.94 21.59 -0.67
C PHE A 52 -23.78 22.29 -1.75
N ILE A 53 -24.06 21.61 -2.86
CA ILE A 53 -24.89 22.17 -3.95
C ILE A 53 -26.31 22.46 -3.46
N GLU A 54 -26.89 21.57 -2.65
CA GLU A 54 -28.26 21.69 -2.16
C GLU A 54 -28.42 22.78 -1.09
N THR A 55 -27.45 22.90 -0.18
CA THR A 55 -27.58 23.75 1.01
C THR A 55 -26.77 25.04 0.94
N GLY A 56 -25.72 25.09 0.12
CA GLY A 56 -24.71 26.15 0.12
C GLY A 56 -23.80 26.15 1.36
N ASP A 57 -23.92 25.19 2.27
CA ASP A 57 -23.17 25.15 3.52
C ASP A 57 -21.71 24.72 3.29
N THR A 58 -20.78 25.64 3.53
CA THR A 58 -19.36 25.44 3.26
C THR A 58 -18.70 24.37 4.12
N LYS A 59 -19.33 23.89 5.21
CA LYS A 59 -18.77 22.78 6.00
C LYS A 59 -18.55 21.50 5.18
N PHE A 60 -19.31 21.33 4.10
CA PHE A 60 -19.17 20.18 3.22
C PHE A 60 -17.90 20.29 2.35
N CYS A 61 -17.34 21.48 2.16
CA CYS A 61 -16.02 21.66 1.55
C CYS A 61 -14.92 21.04 2.41
N ASP A 62 -15.01 21.14 3.74
CA ASP A 62 -14.03 20.53 4.66
C ASP A 62 -14.05 18.99 4.53
N VAL A 63 -15.25 18.38 4.43
CA VAL A 63 -15.39 16.94 4.21
C VAL A 63 -14.77 16.50 2.88
N ILE A 64 -14.97 17.28 1.82
CA ILE A 64 -14.35 17.02 0.51
C ILE A 64 -12.83 17.07 0.63
N GLN A 65 -12.28 18.08 1.32
CA GLN A 65 -10.85 18.25 1.50
C GLN A 65 -10.23 17.10 2.32
N GLU A 66 -10.86 16.71 3.43
CA GLU A 66 -10.41 15.58 4.24
C GLU A 66 -10.43 14.26 3.45
N ALA A 67 -11.49 14.01 2.67
CA ALA A 67 -11.57 12.83 1.81
C ALA A 67 -10.47 12.82 0.72
N GLN A 68 -10.15 13.98 0.14
CA GLN A 68 -9.00 14.10 -0.78
C GLN A 68 -7.67 13.78 -0.07
N MET A 69 -7.47 14.26 1.16
CA MET A 69 -6.26 13.98 1.94
C MET A 69 -6.13 12.49 2.29
N VAL A 70 -7.23 11.78 2.52
CA VAL A 70 -7.21 10.32 2.75
C VAL A 70 -6.62 9.58 1.55
N VAL A 71 -6.99 9.97 0.32
CA VAL A 71 -6.41 9.40 -0.91
C VAL A 71 -4.92 9.67 -1.01
N THR A 72 -4.50 10.92 -0.77
CA THR A 72 -3.08 11.31 -0.82
C THR A 72 -2.26 10.51 0.18
N ARG A 73 -2.70 10.45 1.45
CA ARG A 73 -2.02 9.66 2.49
C ARG A 73 -2.00 8.16 2.16
N GLY A 74 -3.07 7.64 1.55
CA GLY A 74 -3.11 6.28 1.04
C GLY A 74 -2.03 6.01 0.00
N ALA A 75 -1.85 6.94 -0.95
CA ALA A 75 -0.81 6.84 -1.98
C ALA A 75 0.61 6.95 -1.40
N GLU A 76 0.81 7.85 -0.44
CA GLU A 76 2.08 7.96 0.30
C GLU A 76 2.41 6.66 1.03
N ASN A 77 1.45 6.08 1.75
CA ASN A 77 1.62 4.80 2.43
C ASN A 77 1.95 3.67 1.45
N PHE A 78 1.27 3.63 0.30
CA PHE A 78 1.59 2.67 -0.76
C PHE A 78 3.03 2.83 -1.27
N SER A 79 3.50 4.07 -1.49
CA SER A 79 4.89 4.35 -1.88
C SER A 79 5.88 3.84 -0.84
N VAL A 80 5.64 4.12 0.45
CA VAL A 80 6.50 3.67 1.55
C VAL A 80 6.58 2.14 1.60
N VAL A 81 5.47 1.44 1.38
CA VAL A 81 5.46 -0.03 1.30
C VAL A 81 6.28 -0.50 0.09
N GLY A 82 6.12 0.13 -1.08
CA GLY A 82 6.89 -0.18 -2.29
C GLY A 82 8.39 0.02 -2.11
N GLU A 83 8.82 1.13 -1.49
CA GLU A 83 10.23 1.41 -1.22
C GLU A 83 10.84 0.40 -0.25
N LYS A 84 10.12 0.07 0.84
CA LYS A 84 10.54 -0.97 1.79
C LYS A 84 10.62 -2.35 1.14
N ALA A 85 9.68 -2.68 0.27
CA ALA A 85 9.67 -3.91 -0.52
C ALA A 85 10.92 -4.02 -1.39
N THR A 86 11.29 -2.95 -2.10
CA THR A 86 12.52 -2.91 -2.90
C THR A 86 13.78 -3.06 -2.05
N SER A 87 13.85 -2.39 -0.90
CA SER A 87 14.98 -2.49 0.03
C SER A 87 15.21 -3.92 0.50
N VAL A 88 14.14 -4.61 0.93
CA VAL A 88 14.22 -5.98 1.43
C VAL A 88 14.65 -6.96 0.33
N LEU A 89 14.18 -6.77 -0.91
CA LEU A 89 14.59 -7.61 -2.04
C LEU A 89 16.07 -7.39 -2.41
N HIS A 90 16.54 -6.14 -2.42
CA HIS A 90 17.94 -5.84 -2.73
C HIS A 90 18.90 -6.29 -1.63
N GLU A 91 18.56 -6.16 -0.34
CA GLU A 91 19.37 -6.68 0.78
C GLU A 91 19.56 -8.20 0.72
N THR A 92 18.65 -8.94 0.07
CA THR A 92 18.80 -10.39 -0.13
C THR A 92 19.62 -10.78 -1.36
N THR A 93 20.09 -9.82 -2.15
CA THR A 93 20.83 -10.06 -3.41
C THR A 93 22.34 -9.79 -3.29
N GLU A 94 22.81 -9.25 -2.16
CA GLU A 94 24.24 -9.08 -1.80
C GLU A 94 24.71 -10.16 -0.80
#